data_AF-A0A7V2WN21-F1
#
_entry.id   AF-A0A7V2WN21-F1
#
_cell.length_a   1.000
_cell.length_b   1.000
_cell.length_c   1.000
_cell.angle_alpha   90.00
_cell.angle_beta   90.00
_cell.angle_gamma   90.00
#
_symmetry.space_group_name_H-M   'P 1'
#
loop_
_entity.id
_entity.type
_entity.pdbx_description
1 polymer ?
#
loop_
_entity_poly.entity_id
_entity_poly.type
_entity_poly.pdbx_seq_one_letter_code
_entity_poly.pdbx_strand_id
1 'polypeptide(L)'
;IGKGHLALTIDQGEDMDNYQGIVALDGIESGENVLADAADHYFKQSEQIPTSLRIAAGRLTNQAGQSWRAGAIMVQHVPESGPASPISFPSGDAPDGQQDSVREDDNWTKARLLLETTEPHELLDPLLDPERLLYRLYHEDGVTVYPSAGLKHKCTCSRQRVLDMLAGFTAQEKADMAVDGQIEVVCQFCSSTHRFQPGEV
;
A
#
# COMPACT_ATOMS: atom_id res chain seq x y z
N ILE A 1 -11.80 -9.32 -6.81
CA ILE A 1 -11.24 -9.97 -5.60
C ILE A 1 -12.35 -10.66 -4.77
N GLY A 2 -13.62 -10.28 -4.93
CA GLY A 2 -14.73 -10.99 -4.27
C GLY A 2 -14.75 -10.73 -2.76
N LYS A 3 -15.48 -11.56 -2.01
CA LYS A 3 -15.56 -11.47 -0.55
C LYS A 3 -14.24 -11.88 0.08
N GLY A 4 -13.76 -11.12 1.06
CA GLY A 4 -12.47 -11.37 1.70
C GLY A 4 -12.12 -10.29 2.70
N HIS A 5 -10.84 -10.29 3.13
CA HIS A 5 -10.31 -9.29 4.05
C HIS A 5 -8.99 -8.76 3.50
N LEU A 6 -8.72 -7.48 3.74
CA LEU A 6 -7.39 -6.88 3.63
C LEU A 6 -6.76 -6.92 5.02
N ALA A 7 -5.55 -7.47 5.14
CA ALA A 7 -4.75 -7.39 6.35
C ALA A 7 -3.52 -6.52 6.08
N LEU A 8 -3.32 -5.48 6.89
CA LEU A 8 -2.11 -4.67 6.90
C LEU A 8 -1.29 -5.05 8.13
N THR A 9 -0.07 -5.52 7.92
CA THR A 9 0.88 -5.84 9.00
C THR A 9 2.05 -4.87 8.96
N ILE A 10 2.28 -4.21 10.09
CA ILE A 10 3.36 -3.25 10.31
C ILE A 10 4.37 -3.91 11.26
N ASP A 11 5.55 -4.20 10.72
CA ASP A 11 6.74 -4.58 11.48
C ASP A 11 7.47 -3.30 11.91
N GLN A 12 7.55 -3.06 13.21
CA GLN A 12 8.14 -1.85 13.80
C GLN A 12 9.60 -2.06 14.25
N GLY A 13 10.19 -3.23 13.95
CA GLY A 13 11.56 -3.57 14.34
C GLY A 13 11.63 -4.56 15.51
N GLU A 14 12.86 -4.98 15.84
CA GLU A 14 13.15 -6.13 16.71
C GLU A 14 12.57 -6.04 18.13
N ASP A 15 12.35 -4.83 18.63
CA ASP A 15 11.88 -4.57 20.00
C ASP A 15 10.35 -4.40 20.11
N MET A 16 9.62 -4.56 19.00
CA MET A 16 8.19 -4.28 18.93
C MET A 16 7.43 -5.45 18.31
N ASP A 17 6.29 -5.80 18.91
CA ASP A 17 5.39 -6.77 18.31
C ASP A 17 4.80 -6.23 16.99
N ASN A 18 4.58 -7.14 16.04
CA ASN A 18 3.90 -6.82 14.80
C ASN A 18 2.50 -6.27 15.10
N TYR A 19 2.19 -5.11 14.55
CA TYR A 19 0.83 -4.58 14.54
C TYR A 19 0.10 -5.08 13.30
N GLN A 20 -1.13 -5.59 13.46
CA GLN A 20 -1.95 -6.01 12.33
C GLN A 20 -3.35 -5.44 12.45
N GLY A 21 -3.79 -4.70 11.43
CA GLY A 21 -5.19 -4.34 11.26
C GLY A 21 -5.81 -5.08 10.09
N ILE A 22 -7.05 -5.52 10.28
CA ILE A 22 -7.79 -6.33 9.30
C ILE A 22 -9.11 -5.63 8.99
N VAL A 23 -9.42 -5.50 7.70
CA VAL A 23 -10.64 -4.86 7.22
C VAL A 23 -11.36 -5.80 6.28
N ALA A 24 -12.67 -5.93 6.44
CA ALA A 24 -13.49 -6.68 5.50
C ALA A 24 -13.56 -5.95 4.16
N LEU A 25 -13.42 -6.68 3.05
CA LEU A 25 -13.68 -6.16 1.70
C LEU A 25 -15.18 -6.18 1.36
N ASP A 26 -16.03 -6.68 2.27
CA ASP A 26 -17.47 -6.74 2.09
C ASP A 26 -18.06 -5.33 2.03
N GLY A 27 -18.77 -5.01 0.95
CA GLY A 27 -19.35 -3.68 0.72
C GLY A 27 -18.46 -2.74 -0.11
N ILE A 28 -17.21 -3.12 -0.38
CA ILE A 28 -16.40 -2.48 -1.41
C ILE A 28 -16.84 -3.05 -2.76
N GLU A 29 -17.46 -2.21 -3.59
CA GLU A 29 -17.92 -2.64 -4.90
C GLU A 29 -16.74 -3.16 -5.73
N SER A 30 -16.97 -4.27 -6.44
CA SER A 30 -15.95 -4.86 -7.31
C SER A 30 -15.74 -3.98 -8.54
N GLY A 31 -14.91 -2.94 -8.39
CA GLY A 31 -14.52 -2.01 -9.45
C GLY A 31 -13.00 -1.89 -9.59
N GLU A 32 -12.56 -0.84 -10.26
CA GLU A 32 -11.13 -0.58 -10.50
C GLU A 32 -10.38 -0.13 -9.23
N ASN A 33 -11.10 0.33 -8.20
CA ASN A 33 -10.54 1.00 -7.01
C ASN A 33 -10.56 0.16 -5.72
N VAL A 34 -10.85 -1.15 -5.79
CA VAL A 34 -11.04 -2.01 -4.59
C VAL A 34 -9.91 -1.89 -3.56
N LEU A 35 -8.65 -1.78 -4.01
CA LEU A 35 -7.51 -1.65 -3.10
C LEU A 35 -7.41 -0.26 -2.46
N ALA A 36 -7.78 0.80 -3.20
CA ALA A 36 -7.80 2.16 -2.65
C ALA A 36 -8.94 2.32 -1.64
N ASP A 37 -10.12 1.79 -1.95
CA ASP A 37 -11.28 1.80 -1.06
C ASP A 37 -11.00 1.00 0.23
N ALA A 38 -10.32 -0.14 0.11
CA ALA A 38 -9.93 -0.93 1.28
C ALA A 38 -8.89 -0.22 2.16
N ALA A 39 -7.96 0.52 1.55
CA ALA A 39 -6.99 1.34 2.27
C ALA A 39 -7.67 2.52 2.98
N ASP A 40 -8.60 3.23 2.33
CA ASP A 40 -9.40 4.30 2.95
C ASP A 40 -10.18 3.77 4.16
N HIS A 41 -10.86 2.62 3.99
CA HIS A 41 -11.59 1.96 5.07
C HIS A 41 -10.66 1.59 6.24
N TYR A 42 -9.47 1.07 5.95
CA TYR A 42 -8.43 0.78 6.95
C TYR A 42 -8.04 2.03 7.74
N PHE A 43 -7.64 3.12 7.08
CA PHE A 43 -7.20 4.33 7.75
C PHE A 43 -8.32 4.97 8.58
N LYS A 44 -9.56 4.90 8.09
CA LYS A 44 -10.73 5.41 8.81
C LYS A 44 -11.06 4.60 10.07
N GLN A 45 -10.94 3.28 10.03
CA GLN A 45 -11.32 2.42 11.16
C GLN A 45 -10.18 2.16 12.16
N SER A 46 -8.96 1.93 11.68
CA SER A 46 -7.85 1.48 12.51
C SER A 46 -6.98 2.64 12.99
N GLU A 47 -6.67 3.60 12.12
CA GLU A 47 -5.75 4.70 12.41
C GLU A 47 -6.46 5.99 12.85
N GLN A 48 -7.75 6.14 12.49
CA GLN A 48 -8.53 7.37 12.71
C GLN A 48 -7.91 8.62 12.07
N ILE A 49 -7.11 8.43 11.02
CA ILE A 49 -6.49 9.52 10.25
C ILE A 49 -7.19 9.60 8.89
N PRO A 50 -7.92 10.68 8.59
CA PRO A 50 -8.55 10.84 7.29
C PRO A 50 -7.51 10.78 6.17
N THR A 51 -7.70 9.81 5.29
CA THR A 51 -6.76 9.46 4.24
C THR A 51 -7.54 9.17 2.98
N SER A 52 -7.11 9.68 1.84
CA SER A 52 -7.71 9.39 0.54
C SER A 52 -6.60 8.98 -0.42
N LEU A 53 -6.88 7.96 -1.23
CA LEU A 53 -5.90 7.30 -2.07
C LEU A 53 -6.47 7.11 -3.48
N ARG A 54 -5.64 7.38 -4.49
CA ARG A 54 -5.90 7.02 -5.88
C ARG A 54 -4.75 6.18 -6.38
N ILE A 55 -5.06 5.09 -7.07
CA ILE A 55 -4.10 4.16 -7.64
C ILE A 55 -4.50 3.83 -9.07
N ALA A 56 -3.51 3.57 -9.91
CA ALA A 56 -3.73 3.05 -11.25
C ALA A 56 -2.59 2.10 -11.62
N ALA A 57 -2.92 1.05 -12.37
CA ALA A 57 -1.94 0.16 -12.99
C ALA A 57 -2.37 -0.14 -14.43
N GLY A 58 -1.45 -0.01 -15.37
CA GLY A 58 -1.76 -0.18 -16.79
C GLY A 58 -0.53 -0.56 -17.61
N ARG A 59 -0.80 -1.00 -18.85
CA ARG A 59 0.26 -1.33 -19.81
C ARG A 59 0.59 -0.09 -20.65
N LEU A 60 1.85 0.31 -20.63
CA LEU A 60 2.40 1.30 -21.53
C LEU A 60 2.99 0.58 -22.75
N THR A 61 2.57 1.01 -23.95
CA THR A 61 3.17 0.55 -25.21
C THR A 61 4.02 1.67 -25.78
N ASN A 62 5.31 1.42 -25.96
CA ASN A 62 6.23 2.36 -26.62
C ASN A 62 7.03 1.65 -27.71
N GLN A 63 7.97 2.35 -28.34
CA GLN A 63 8.81 1.78 -29.40
C GLN A 63 9.70 0.61 -28.92
N ALA A 64 9.94 0.49 -27.62
CA ALA A 64 10.73 -0.59 -27.01
C ALA A 64 9.87 -1.79 -26.57
N GLY A 65 8.54 -1.72 -26.70
CA GLY A 65 7.61 -2.81 -26.40
C GLY A 65 6.53 -2.45 -25.39
N GLN A 66 5.91 -3.47 -24.81
CA GLN A 66 4.93 -3.32 -23.73
C GLN A 66 5.60 -3.44 -22.37
N SER A 67 5.31 -2.51 -21.47
CA SER A 67 5.74 -2.54 -20.08
C SER A 67 4.57 -2.21 -19.16
N TRP A 68 4.60 -2.72 -17.94
CA TRP A 68 3.63 -2.32 -16.92
C TRP A 68 4.11 -1.06 -16.21
N ARG A 69 3.17 -0.17 -15.91
CA ARG A 69 3.38 0.99 -15.05
C ARG A 69 2.26 1.05 -14.02
N ALA A 70 2.61 1.49 -12.83
CA ALA A 70 1.64 1.81 -11.79
C ALA A 70 1.98 3.18 -11.20
N GLY A 71 0.96 3.88 -10.73
CA GLY A 71 1.06 5.17 -10.08
C GLY A 71 0.04 5.27 -8.95
N ALA A 72 0.37 6.06 -7.94
CA ALA A 72 -0.49 6.31 -6.81
C ALA A 72 -0.30 7.74 -6.30
N ILE A 73 -1.36 8.33 -5.76
CA ILE A 73 -1.33 9.60 -5.05
C ILE A 73 -2.21 9.48 -3.80
N MET A 74 -1.70 9.97 -2.68
CA MET A 74 -2.35 9.88 -1.38
C MET A 74 -2.37 11.25 -0.73
N VAL A 75 -3.50 11.59 -0.11
CA VAL A 75 -3.63 12.76 0.76
C VAL A 75 -4.02 12.25 2.14
N GLN A 76 -3.34 12.76 3.16
CA GLN A 76 -3.60 12.41 4.55
C GLN A 76 -3.68 13.69 5.38
N HIS A 77 -4.70 13.80 6.21
CA HIS A 77 -4.83 14.91 7.13
C HIS A 77 -3.86 14.72 8.31
N VAL A 78 -2.91 15.64 8.47
CA VAL A 78 -1.95 15.63 9.58
C VAL A 78 -2.35 16.71 10.59
N PRO A 79 -2.77 16.36 11.81
CA PRO A 79 -3.16 17.34 12.82
C PRO A 79 -1.96 18.16 13.36
N GLU A 80 -2.21 19.42 13.70
CA GLU A 80 -1.17 20.35 14.23
C GLU A 80 -0.65 19.94 15.62
N SER A 81 -1.40 19.16 16.40
CA SER A 81 -1.02 18.72 17.76
C SER A 81 -1.75 17.43 18.18
N GLY A 82 -1.09 16.28 18.05
CA GLY A 82 -1.62 14.97 18.47
C GLY A 82 -2.75 14.44 17.57
N PRO A 83 -3.26 13.21 17.81
CA PRO A 83 -4.32 12.61 16.99
C PRO A 83 -5.66 13.30 17.25
N ALA A 84 -5.85 14.49 16.68
CA ALA A 84 -7.15 15.14 16.60
C ALA A 84 -7.75 14.81 15.23
N SER A 85 -8.88 14.10 15.24
CA SER A 85 -9.67 13.90 14.03
C SER A 85 -10.20 15.26 13.56
N PRO A 86 -10.13 15.61 12.26
CA PRO A 86 -10.79 16.80 11.72
C PRO A 86 -12.32 16.65 11.73
N ILE A 87 -12.83 15.47 12.08
CA ILE A 87 -14.23 15.20 12.35
C ILE A 87 -14.42 15.33 13.87
N SER A 88 -15.01 16.45 14.30
CA SER A 88 -15.47 16.60 15.68
C SER A 88 -16.71 15.73 15.89
N PHE A 89 -16.59 14.70 16.72
CA PHE A 89 -17.75 13.97 17.23
C PHE A 89 -18.33 14.74 18.42
N PRO A 90 -19.68 14.80 18.57
CA PRO A 90 -20.28 15.41 19.74
C PRO A 90 -19.81 14.65 20.98
N SER A 91 -19.05 15.31 21.86
CA SER A 91 -18.95 14.88 23.24
C SER A 91 -20.36 14.93 23.81
N GLY A 92 -20.89 13.81 24.30
CA GLY A 92 -22.28 13.66 24.76
C GLY A 92 -22.71 14.57 25.94
N ASP A 93 -21.90 15.56 26.27
CA ASP A 93 -22.12 16.60 27.28
C ASP A 93 -22.62 17.93 26.67
N ALA A 94 -22.96 17.95 25.37
CA ALA A 94 -23.52 19.14 24.71
C ALA A 94 -24.95 19.44 25.26
N PRO A 95 -25.23 20.69 25.69
CA PRO A 95 -26.55 21.04 26.23
C PRO A 95 -27.67 20.88 25.19
N ASP A 96 -28.84 20.42 25.66
CA ASP A 96 -30.03 20.19 24.83
C ASP A 96 -30.37 21.41 23.96
N GLY A 97 -30.29 21.23 22.63
CA GLY A 97 -30.65 22.23 21.63
C GLY A 97 -29.50 22.71 20.73
N GLN A 98 -28.25 22.33 21.00
CA GLN A 98 -27.13 22.58 20.10
C GLN A 98 -26.85 21.31 19.29
N GLN A 99 -27.37 21.24 18.06
CA GLN A 99 -26.85 20.28 17.09
C GLN A 99 -25.44 20.72 16.74
N ASP A 100 -24.43 20.12 17.38
CA ASP A 100 -23.06 20.16 16.88
C ASP A 100 -23.07 19.46 15.52
N SER A 101 -23.32 20.24 14.47
CA SER A 101 -23.10 19.78 13.11
C SER A 101 -21.65 19.36 13.03
N VAL A 102 -21.40 18.09 12.68
CA VAL A 102 -20.06 17.62 12.32
C VAL A 102 -19.52 18.55 11.23
N ARG A 103 -18.62 19.45 11.60
CA ARG A 103 -17.88 20.29 10.64
C ARG A 103 -16.65 19.50 10.26
N GLU A 104 -16.68 18.90 9.07
CA GLU A 104 -15.44 18.47 8.43
C GLU A 104 -14.58 19.70 8.19
N ASP A 105 -13.27 19.60 8.44
CA ASP A 105 -12.31 20.64 8.10
C ASP A 105 -12.44 20.99 6.60
N ASP A 106 -12.70 22.27 6.29
CA ASP A 106 -12.88 22.75 4.93
C ASP A 106 -11.62 22.50 4.07
N ASN A 107 -10.43 22.55 4.67
CA ASN A 107 -9.17 22.28 3.98
C ASN A 107 -9.05 20.80 3.62
N TRP A 108 -9.43 19.91 4.54
CA TRP A 108 -9.48 18.47 4.26
C TRP A 108 -10.46 18.17 3.12
N THR A 109 -11.66 18.76 3.19
CA THR A 109 -12.69 18.58 2.17
C THR A 109 -12.20 19.03 0.80
N LYS A 110 -11.59 20.22 0.73
CA LYS A 110 -10.99 20.74 -0.51
C LYS A 110 -9.88 19.83 -1.03
N ALA A 111 -8.94 19.42 -0.17
CA ALA A 111 -7.81 18.59 -0.57
C ALA A 111 -8.24 17.22 -1.13
N ARG A 112 -9.26 16.61 -0.50
CA ARG A 112 -9.90 15.37 -0.97
C ARG A 112 -10.60 15.55 -2.32
N LEU A 113 -11.41 16.59 -2.47
CA LEU A 113 -12.14 16.84 -3.72
C LEU A 113 -11.19 17.09 -4.91
N LEU A 114 -10.07 17.78 -4.68
CA LEU A 114 -9.03 17.95 -5.69
C LEU A 114 -8.37 16.61 -6.04
N LEU A 115 -8.02 15.80 -5.04
CA LEU A 115 -7.50 14.45 -5.29
C LEU A 115 -8.46 13.62 -6.16
N GLU A 116 -9.77 13.78 -5.93
CA GLU A 116 -10.81 13.05 -6.64
C GLU A 116 -10.90 13.36 -8.13
N THR A 117 -10.32 14.48 -8.60
CA THR A 117 -10.26 14.78 -10.04
C THR A 117 -9.11 14.07 -10.75
N THR A 118 -8.20 13.41 -10.01
CA THR A 118 -7.04 12.72 -10.60
C THR A 118 -7.48 11.53 -11.43
N GLU A 119 -7.12 11.52 -12.71
CA GLU A 119 -7.48 10.44 -13.62
C GLU A 119 -6.39 9.35 -13.74
N PRO A 120 -6.75 8.10 -14.06
CA PRO A 120 -5.77 7.02 -14.22
C PRO A 120 -4.69 7.34 -15.25
N HIS A 121 -5.03 8.05 -16.32
CA HIS A 121 -4.08 8.40 -17.38
C HIS A 121 -2.99 9.37 -16.88
N GLU A 122 -3.29 10.24 -15.91
CA GLU A 122 -2.32 11.14 -15.29
C GLU A 122 -1.33 10.36 -14.42
N LEU A 123 -1.82 9.39 -13.64
CA LEU A 123 -0.97 8.51 -12.81
C LEU A 123 -0.06 7.60 -13.63
N LEU A 124 -0.46 7.30 -14.87
CA LEU A 124 0.25 6.39 -15.76
C LEU A 124 1.07 7.11 -16.85
N ASP A 125 1.01 8.44 -16.94
CA ASP A 125 1.75 9.19 -17.95
C ASP A 125 3.26 9.23 -17.61
N PRO A 126 4.15 8.68 -18.46
CA PRO A 126 5.60 8.77 -18.26
C PRO A 126 6.17 10.19 -18.43
N LEU A 127 5.41 11.12 -19.01
CA LEU A 127 5.81 12.51 -19.24
C LEU A 127 5.25 13.48 -18.18
N LEU A 128 4.43 12.97 -17.25
CA LEU A 128 3.92 13.75 -16.13
C LEU A 128 4.69 13.44 -14.86
N ASP A 129 5.55 14.38 -14.45
CA ASP A 129 6.28 14.27 -13.20
C ASP A 129 5.33 14.39 -11.98
N PRO A 130 5.55 13.64 -10.89
CA PRO A 130 4.71 13.71 -9.69
C PRO A 130 4.58 15.13 -9.11
N GLU A 131 5.66 15.90 -9.12
CA GLU A 131 5.70 17.29 -8.66
C GLU A 131 4.76 18.18 -9.48
N ARG A 132 4.67 17.92 -10.78
CA ARG A 132 3.78 18.65 -11.70
C ARG A 132 2.32 18.28 -11.48
N LEU A 133 2.02 17.01 -11.20
CA LEU A 133 0.67 16.58 -10.83
C LEU A 133 0.25 17.24 -9.50
N LEU A 134 1.11 17.23 -8.49
CA LEU A 134 0.86 17.92 -7.21
C LEU A 134 0.61 19.41 -7.39
N TYR A 135 1.40 20.09 -8.22
CA TYR A 135 1.17 21.49 -8.54
C TYR A 135 -0.18 21.71 -9.25
N ARG A 136 -0.54 20.88 -10.25
CA ARG A 136 -1.84 21.00 -10.93
C ARG A 136 -3.01 20.94 -9.95
N LEU A 137 -2.95 20.01 -9.01
CA LEU A 137 -4.00 19.80 -8.01
C LEU A 137 -4.04 20.92 -6.97
N TYR A 138 -2.89 21.38 -6.45
CA TYR A 138 -2.83 22.18 -5.22
C TYR A 138 -2.16 23.56 -5.37
N HIS A 139 -1.98 24.07 -6.59
CA HIS A 139 -1.31 25.36 -6.81
C HIS A 139 -1.98 26.57 -6.14
N GLU A 140 -3.29 26.53 -5.91
CA GLU A 140 -4.03 27.66 -5.31
C GLU A 140 -3.65 27.89 -3.84
N ASP A 141 -3.47 26.82 -3.07
CA ASP A 141 -3.16 26.87 -1.64
C ASP A 141 -1.64 26.81 -1.36
N GLY A 142 -0.86 26.47 -2.40
CA GLY A 142 0.59 26.31 -2.34
C GLY A 142 1.00 24.87 -2.00
N VAL A 143 2.06 24.39 -2.65
CA VAL A 143 2.60 23.05 -2.43
C VAL A 143 4.10 23.10 -2.14
N THR A 144 4.52 22.41 -1.08
CA THR A 144 5.94 22.19 -0.78
C THR A 144 6.31 20.77 -1.16
N VAL A 145 7.31 20.63 -2.02
CA VAL A 145 7.80 19.34 -2.50
C VAL A 145 9.11 18.98 -1.82
N TYR A 146 9.22 17.73 -1.35
CA TYR A 146 10.42 17.17 -0.76
C TYR A 146 11.19 16.29 -1.75
N PRO A 147 12.48 16.01 -1.52
CA PRO A 147 13.26 15.09 -2.36
C PRO A 147 12.59 13.72 -2.46
N SER A 148 12.46 13.21 -3.68
CA SER A 148 11.87 11.90 -3.93
C SER A 148 12.81 10.77 -3.49
N ALA A 149 12.21 9.71 -2.95
CA ALA A 149 12.92 8.46 -2.66
C ALA A 149 12.72 7.48 -3.81
N GLY A 150 13.82 6.97 -4.36
CA GLY A 150 13.77 5.97 -5.43
C GLY A 150 13.20 4.63 -4.93
N LEU A 151 12.12 4.16 -5.54
CA LEU A 151 11.54 2.85 -5.27
C LEU A 151 12.20 1.78 -6.14
N LYS A 152 12.61 0.68 -5.53
CA LYS A 152 13.13 -0.49 -6.23
C LYS A 152 12.58 -1.76 -5.60
N HIS A 153 12.24 -2.72 -6.43
CA HIS A 153 11.91 -4.06 -5.95
C HIS A 153 13.12 -4.69 -5.27
N LYS A 154 12.97 -5.11 -4.01
CA LYS A 154 14.03 -5.75 -3.22
C LYS A 154 13.43 -6.90 -2.42
N CYS A 155 13.84 -8.12 -2.75
CA CYS A 155 13.55 -9.29 -1.93
C CYS A 155 14.74 -9.61 -1.02
N THR A 156 14.47 -10.18 0.15
CA THR A 156 15.50 -10.58 1.11
C THR A 156 15.91 -12.05 0.96
N CYS A 157 15.32 -12.78 0.00
CA CYS A 157 15.75 -14.14 -0.31
C CYS A 157 17.22 -14.17 -0.75
N SER A 158 17.93 -15.21 -0.33
CA SER A 158 19.31 -15.44 -0.76
C SER A 158 19.58 -16.93 -0.80
N ARG A 159 20.60 -17.35 -1.55
CA ARG A 159 21.03 -18.74 -1.59
C ARG A 159 21.29 -19.28 -0.18
N GLN A 160 21.95 -18.49 0.68
CA GLN A 160 22.26 -18.89 2.05
C GLN A 160 20.99 -19.13 2.88
N ARG A 161 20.02 -18.20 2.84
CA ARG A 161 18.76 -18.37 3.58
C ARG A 161 17.97 -19.61 3.14
N VAL A 162 18.04 -19.94 1.86
CA VAL A 162 17.41 -21.16 1.35
C VAL A 162 18.18 -22.41 1.81
N LEU A 163 19.52 -22.38 1.87
CA LEU A 163 20.30 -23.46 2.48
C LEU A 163 19.97 -23.64 3.95
N ASP A 164 19.88 -22.55 4.72
CA ASP A 164 19.56 -22.59 6.15
C ASP A 164 18.16 -23.17 6.38
N MET A 165 17.19 -22.83 5.52
CA MET A 165 15.87 -23.46 5.50
C MET A 165 15.97 -24.96 5.18
N LEU A 166 16.72 -25.34 4.13
CA LEU A 166 16.88 -26.73 3.71
C LEU A 166 17.59 -27.57 4.79
N ALA A 167 18.49 -26.98 5.58
CA ALA A 167 19.18 -27.65 6.67
C ALA A 167 18.24 -28.18 7.76
N GLY A 168 17.03 -27.61 7.90
CA GLY A 168 16.01 -28.08 8.84
C GLY A 168 15.32 -29.39 8.45
N PHE A 169 15.47 -29.85 7.21
CA PHE A 169 14.86 -31.09 6.72
C PHE A 169 15.80 -32.30 6.87
N THR A 170 15.21 -33.47 7.02
CA THR A 170 15.92 -34.76 7.06
C THR A 170 16.51 -35.11 5.69
N ALA A 171 17.49 -36.02 5.68
CA ALA A 171 18.08 -36.50 4.43
C ALA A 171 17.06 -37.17 3.48
N GLN A 172 16.05 -37.86 4.04
CA GLN A 172 14.99 -38.48 3.26
C GLN A 172 14.08 -37.42 2.62
N GLU A 173 13.65 -36.41 3.38
CA GLU A 173 12.84 -35.31 2.84
C GLU A 173 13.57 -34.55 1.73
N LYS A 174 14.88 -34.29 1.91
CA LYS A 174 15.71 -33.67 0.85
C LYS A 174 15.80 -34.55 -0.40
N ALA A 175 15.91 -35.87 -0.23
CA ALA A 175 15.93 -36.79 -1.36
C ALA A 175 14.58 -36.81 -2.10
N ASP A 176 13.47 -36.77 -1.36
CA ASP A 176 12.11 -36.73 -1.92
C ASP A 176 11.80 -35.40 -2.62
N MET A 177 12.45 -34.30 -2.23
CA MET A 177 12.37 -32.99 -2.89
C MET A 177 13.16 -32.91 -4.19
N ALA A 178 14.11 -33.82 -4.43
CA ALA A 178 14.96 -33.76 -5.61
C ALA A 178 14.24 -34.28 -6.85
N VAL A 179 14.18 -33.45 -7.90
CA VAL A 179 13.68 -33.82 -9.22
C VAL A 179 14.84 -33.70 -10.20
N ASP A 180 15.09 -34.74 -10.99
CA ASP A 180 16.25 -34.84 -11.91
C ASP A 180 17.61 -34.58 -11.23
N GLY A 181 17.72 -34.99 -9.96
CA GLY A 181 18.95 -34.85 -9.17
C GLY A 181 19.23 -33.44 -8.64
N GLN A 182 18.25 -32.54 -8.65
CA GLN A 182 18.38 -31.19 -8.09
C GLN A 182 17.17 -30.82 -7.24
N ILE A 183 17.40 -30.04 -6.19
CA ILE A 183 16.32 -29.39 -5.44
C ILE A 183 16.14 -27.99 -6.01
N GLU A 184 14.92 -27.69 -6.49
CA GLU A 184 14.53 -26.37 -6.98
C GLU A 184 13.61 -25.68 -5.97
N VAL A 185 14.00 -24.49 -5.52
CA VAL A 185 13.21 -23.66 -4.62
C VAL A 185 12.87 -22.34 -5.31
N VAL A 186 11.57 -22.09 -5.50
CA VAL A 186 11.06 -20.85 -6.06
C VAL A 186 10.61 -19.92 -4.94
N CYS A 187 11.22 -18.73 -4.85
CA CYS A 187 10.80 -17.72 -3.89
C CYS A 187 9.40 -17.20 -4.24
N GLN A 188 8.42 -17.35 -3.34
CA GLN A 188 7.04 -16.91 -3.57
C GLN A 188 6.86 -15.38 -3.56
N PHE A 189 7.89 -14.61 -3.19
CA PHE A 189 7.85 -13.15 -3.17
C PHE A 189 8.39 -12.50 -4.44
N CYS A 190 9.55 -12.97 -4.92
CA CYS A 190 10.19 -12.40 -6.11
C CYS A 190 10.28 -13.36 -7.31
N SER A 191 9.77 -14.58 -7.16
CA SER A 191 9.79 -15.63 -8.19
C SER A 191 11.20 -16.03 -8.64
N SER A 192 12.25 -15.69 -7.89
CA SER A 192 13.60 -16.18 -8.18
C SER A 192 13.70 -17.68 -7.91
N THR A 193 14.37 -18.40 -8.81
CA THR A 193 14.61 -19.83 -8.69
C THR A 193 16.02 -20.09 -8.16
N HIS A 194 16.11 -20.81 -7.04
CA HIS A 194 17.37 -21.29 -6.46
C HIS A 194 17.49 -22.81 -6.68
N ARG A 195 18.60 -23.26 -7.25
CA ARG A 195 18.85 -24.68 -7.51
C ARG A 195 20.02 -25.18 -6.68
N PHE A 196 19.90 -26.38 -6.14
CA PHE A 196 20.89 -27.01 -5.28
C PHE A 196 21.16 -28.45 -5.70
N GLN A 197 22.43 -28.83 -5.71
CA GLN A 197 22.85 -30.23 -5.83
C GLN A 197 22.71 -30.93 -4.47
N PRO A 198 22.45 -32.25 -4.42
CA PRO A 198 22.32 -33.00 -3.17
C PRO A 198 23.54 -32.91 -2.25
N GLY A 199 24.74 -32.65 -2.78
CA GLY A 199 25.96 -32.45 -1.99
C GLY A 199 26.10 -31.05 -1.38
N GLU A 200 25.22 -30.10 -1.74
CA GLU A 200 25.23 -28.72 -1.24
C GLU A 200 24.27 -28.48 -0.06
N VAL A 201 23.35 -29.43 0.23
CA VAL A 201 22.22 -29.29 1.16
C VAL A 201 22.22 -30.28 2.30
#